data_AF-A0A4Y9S3A8-F1
#
_entry.id   AF-A0A4Y9S3A8-F1
#
_cell.length_a   1.000
_cell.length_b   1.000
_cell.length_c   1.000
_cell.angle_alpha   90.00
_cell.angle_beta   90.00
_cell.angle_gamma   90.00
#
_symmetry.space_group_name_H-M   'P 1'
#
loop_
_entity.id
_entity.type
_entity.pdbx_description
1 polymer ?
#
loop_
_entity_poly.entity_id
_entity_poly.type
_entity_poly.pdbx_seq_one_letter_code
_entity_poly.pdbx_strand_id
1 'polypeptide(L)'
;MGATRAAGTGRNLVRSRGMSFYPNFEGTRLSADVQASGSRSYLGVIVDGVARQVRLAERRQTLKLAENLPAGPHTLEIVNRTETWLCTATLLDFVTAEKQAALRRYIEETVRIIGDRRVHAVASTGYPGDAIDAHPTKERHISMTNDLLPQVRAVMHW
;
A
#
# COMPACT_ATOMS: atom_id res chain seq x y z
N MET A 1 2.23 7.02 -25.80
CA MET A 1 0.78 6.90 -25.59
C MET A 1 0.43 5.42 -25.60
N GLY A 2 -0.05 4.87 -24.48
CA GLY A 2 -0.42 3.45 -24.36
C GLY A 2 -1.86 3.31 -23.83
N ALA A 3 -2.56 2.25 -24.26
CA ALA A 3 -3.95 2.03 -23.89
C ALA A 3 -4.10 1.56 -22.44
N THR A 4 -4.54 2.45 -21.54
CA THR A 4 -5.09 2.06 -20.24
C THR A 4 -6.49 1.50 -20.45
N ARG A 5 -6.74 0.25 -20.05
CA ARG A 5 -8.09 -0.30 -20.02
C ARG A 5 -8.60 -0.27 -18.58
N ALA A 6 -9.69 0.45 -18.36
CA ALA A 6 -10.45 0.33 -17.13
C ALA A 6 -10.99 -1.12 -17.07
N ALA A 7 -10.47 -1.92 -16.15
CA ALA A 7 -11.18 -3.12 -15.73
C ALA A 7 -12.20 -2.64 -14.69
N GLY A 8 -13.47 -3.02 -14.83
CA GLY A 8 -14.53 -2.62 -13.90
C GLY A 8 -14.11 -2.76 -12.43
N THR A 9 -14.68 -1.87 -11.60
CA THR A 9 -14.31 -1.61 -10.18
C THR A 9 -12.91 -1.03 -9.96
N GLY A 10 -12.61 0.15 -10.51
CA GLY A 10 -11.45 0.96 -10.09
C GLY A 10 -10.05 0.40 -10.41
N ARG A 11 -9.97 -0.70 -11.17
CA ARG A 11 -8.71 -1.38 -11.50
C ARG A 11 -8.11 -0.80 -12.78
N ASN A 12 -6.90 -0.25 -12.66
CA ASN A 12 -6.16 0.32 -13.78
C ASN A 12 -5.00 -0.61 -14.18
N LEU A 13 -5.07 -1.10 -15.40
CA LEU A 13 -4.10 -2.02 -15.96
C LEU A 13 -2.97 -1.25 -16.66
N VAL A 14 -1.72 -1.49 -16.23
CA VAL A 14 -0.54 -0.87 -16.85
C VAL A 14 0.30 -1.95 -17.53
N ARG A 15 0.07 -2.16 -18.83
CA ARG A 15 0.56 -3.34 -19.55
C ARG A 15 1.87 -3.14 -20.30
N SER A 16 1.95 -2.11 -21.11
CA SER A 16 3.08 -1.91 -22.03
C SER A 16 4.19 -1.09 -21.38
N ARG A 17 5.44 -1.34 -21.78
CA ARG A 17 6.56 -0.51 -21.34
C ARG A 17 6.33 0.94 -21.78
N GLY A 18 6.68 1.88 -20.91
CA GLY A 18 6.44 3.31 -21.13
C GLY A 18 4.98 3.73 -20.99
N MET A 19 4.06 2.81 -20.62
CA MET A 19 2.72 3.22 -20.23
C MET A 19 2.77 3.90 -18.88
N SER A 20 2.31 5.14 -18.85
CA SER A 20 2.27 5.99 -17.67
C SER A 20 0.83 6.14 -17.16
N PHE A 21 0.66 6.12 -15.85
CA PHE A 21 -0.56 6.46 -15.13
C PHE A 21 -0.28 7.64 -14.22
N TYR A 22 -1.14 8.67 -14.25
CA TYR A 22 -0.88 9.96 -13.60
C TYR A 22 -1.93 10.29 -12.51
N PRO A 23 -1.94 9.57 -11.38
CA PRO A 23 -2.80 9.93 -10.27
C PRO A 23 -2.18 11.09 -9.48
N ASN A 24 -2.91 12.18 -9.31
CA ASN A 24 -2.55 13.20 -8.32
C ASN A 24 -3.12 12.82 -6.96
N PHE A 25 -2.44 13.21 -5.88
CA PHE A 25 -2.94 13.03 -4.53
C PHE A 25 -2.64 14.26 -3.67
N GLU A 26 -3.40 14.41 -2.60
CA GLU A 26 -3.14 15.39 -1.54
C GLU A 26 -2.78 14.62 -0.28
N GLY A 27 -1.80 15.14 0.48
CA GLY A 27 -1.38 14.56 1.75
C GLY A 27 0.10 14.17 1.78
N THR A 28 0.54 13.58 2.87
CA THR A 28 1.98 13.34 3.12
C THR A 28 2.49 11.98 2.63
N ARG A 29 1.59 11.12 2.14
CA ARG A 29 1.91 9.75 1.68
C ARG A 29 0.81 9.14 0.81
N LEU A 30 1.21 8.20 -0.03
CA LEU A 30 0.33 7.41 -0.89
C LEU A 30 0.84 5.98 -1.02
N SER A 31 -0.05 5.01 -0.88
CA SER A 31 0.21 3.60 -1.16
C SER A 31 -0.73 3.07 -2.24
N ALA A 32 -0.27 2.09 -3.02
CA ALA A 32 -1.11 1.38 -3.98
C ALA A 32 -1.02 -0.13 -3.78
N ASP A 33 -2.14 -0.81 -3.93
CA ASP A 33 -2.16 -2.25 -4.11
C ASP A 33 -1.84 -2.56 -5.57
N VAL A 34 -0.82 -3.38 -5.78
CA VAL A 34 -0.34 -3.74 -7.12
C VAL A 34 -0.21 -5.25 -7.21
N GLN A 35 -0.59 -5.82 -8.34
CA GLN A 35 -0.35 -7.22 -8.67
C GLN A 35 0.48 -7.33 -9.94
N ALA A 36 1.56 -8.11 -9.88
CA ALA A 36 2.36 -8.45 -11.05
C ALA A 36 2.20 -9.92 -11.44
N SER A 37 2.25 -10.20 -12.74
CA SER A 37 2.19 -11.58 -13.27
C SER A 37 3.56 -12.26 -13.37
N GLY A 38 4.63 -11.61 -12.88
CA GLY A 38 5.97 -12.17 -12.91
C GLY A 38 6.97 -11.34 -12.11
N SER A 39 7.98 -11.99 -11.55
CA SER A 39 8.99 -11.40 -10.64
C SER A 39 10.01 -10.46 -11.31
N ARG A 40 9.97 -10.33 -12.65
CA ARG A 40 10.80 -9.39 -13.44
C ARG A 40 10.04 -8.13 -13.87
N SER A 41 8.98 -7.78 -13.12
CA SER A 41 8.18 -6.57 -13.33
C SER A 41 8.78 -5.37 -12.60
N TYR A 42 8.89 -4.24 -13.29
CA TYR A 42 9.42 -3.00 -12.75
C TYR A 42 8.46 -1.84 -13.02
N LEU A 43 8.22 -1.02 -12.00
CA LEU A 43 7.55 0.27 -12.12
C LEU A 43 8.54 1.39 -11.86
N GLY A 44 8.50 2.43 -12.69
CA GLY A 44 9.01 3.75 -12.35
C GLY A 44 7.93 4.49 -11.56
N VAL A 45 8.30 5.03 -10.41
CA VAL A 45 7.46 5.88 -9.57
C VAL A 45 8.12 7.24 -9.52
N ILE A 46 7.45 8.27 -10.02
CA ILE A 46 7.97 9.63 -10.13
C ILE A 46 7.05 10.52 -9.31
N VAL A 47 7.56 11.08 -8.23
CA VAL A 47 6.80 11.95 -7.32
C VAL A 47 7.43 13.34 -7.38
N ASP A 48 6.66 14.34 -7.78
CA ASP A 48 7.14 15.73 -7.95
C ASP A 48 8.45 15.83 -8.75
N GLY A 49 8.53 15.06 -9.84
CA GLY A 49 9.70 14.98 -10.72
C GLY A 49 10.84 14.07 -10.21
N VAL A 50 10.77 13.58 -8.98
CA VAL A 50 11.80 12.69 -8.41
C VAL A 50 11.47 11.23 -8.74
N ALA A 51 12.27 10.63 -9.62
CA ALA A 51 12.06 9.27 -10.10
C ALA A 51 12.78 8.21 -9.25
N ARG A 52 12.09 7.09 -9.00
CA ARG A 52 12.70 5.85 -8.50
C ARG A 52 12.11 4.63 -9.18
N GLN A 53 12.88 3.54 -9.21
CA GLN A 53 12.41 2.27 -9.74
C GLN A 53 12.05 1.31 -8.60
N VAL A 54 10.97 0.56 -8.80
CA VAL A 54 10.48 -0.46 -7.88
C VAL A 54 10.38 -1.78 -8.62
N ARG A 55 11.02 -2.83 -8.10
CA ARG A 55 10.79 -4.21 -8.54
C ARG A 55 9.54 -4.74 -7.84
N LEU A 56 8.61 -5.30 -8.61
CA LEU A 56 7.41 -5.93 -8.07
C LEU A 56 7.66 -7.42 -7.81
N ALA A 57 7.15 -7.92 -6.69
CA ALA A 57 7.00 -9.36 -6.49
C ALA A 57 5.84 -9.91 -7.35
N GLU A 58 5.89 -11.20 -7.71
CA GLU A 58 4.87 -11.91 -8.49
C GLU A 58 3.61 -12.24 -7.66
N ARG A 59 2.99 -11.19 -7.12
CA ARG A 59 1.84 -11.30 -6.22
C ARG A 59 1.14 -9.98 -6.08
N ARG A 60 -0.02 -10.01 -5.42
CA ARG A 60 -0.59 -8.80 -4.83
C ARG A 60 0.31 -8.32 -3.68
N GLN A 61 0.66 -7.05 -3.71
CA GLN A 61 1.45 -6.39 -2.67
C GLN A 61 1.01 -4.94 -2.54
N THR A 62 1.08 -4.40 -1.31
CA THR A 62 0.93 -2.96 -1.09
C THR A 62 2.28 -2.29 -1.25
N LEU A 63 2.38 -1.41 -2.24
CA LEU A 63 3.55 -0.60 -2.52
C LEU A 63 3.35 0.80 -1.94
N LYS A 64 4.24 1.19 -1.03
CA LYS A 64 4.40 2.60 -0.62
C LYS A 64 4.94 3.37 -1.81
N LEU A 65 4.12 4.24 -2.41
CA LEU A 65 4.49 5.04 -3.59
C LEU A 65 5.19 6.34 -3.17
N ALA A 66 4.69 6.98 -2.11
CA ALA A 66 5.24 8.18 -1.50
C ALA A 66 5.10 8.11 0.03
N GLU A 67 6.11 8.59 0.76
CA GLU A 67 6.09 8.71 2.22
C GLU A 67 6.87 9.96 2.66
N ASN A 68 6.51 10.52 3.82
CA ASN A 68 7.19 11.64 4.46
C ASN A 68 7.30 12.91 3.60
N LEU A 69 6.30 13.18 2.76
CA LEU A 69 6.21 14.43 2.01
C LEU A 69 5.62 15.56 2.87
N PRO A 70 5.89 16.84 2.54
CA PRO A 70 5.14 17.97 3.07
C PRO A 70 3.62 17.77 2.86
N ALA A 71 2.79 18.32 3.73
CA ALA A 71 1.35 18.27 3.50
C ALA A 71 0.98 19.18 2.32
N GLY A 72 0.26 18.65 1.34
CA GLY A 72 -0.20 19.42 0.19
C GLY A 72 -0.47 18.55 -1.04
N PRO A 73 -0.72 19.18 -2.19
CA PRO A 73 -0.89 18.49 -3.46
C PRO A 73 0.46 17.97 -3.99
N HIS A 74 0.44 16.74 -4.49
CA HIS A 74 1.59 16.09 -5.12
C HIS A 74 1.21 15.51 -6.48
N THR A 75 2.18 15.59 -7.39
CA THR A 75 2.10 14.94 -8.69
C THR A 75 2.72 13.56 -8.60
N LEU A 76 2.07 12.57 -9.20
CA LEU A 76 2.63 11.22 -9.31
C LEU A 76 2.46 10.69 -10.73
N GLU A 77 3.55 10.15 -11.26
CA GLU A 77 3.56 9.35 -12.46
C GLU A 77 4.05 7.93 -12.13
N ILE A 78 3.27 6.93 -12.53
CA ILE A 78 3.64 5.51 -12.46
C ILE A 78 3.87 5.03 -13.88
N VAL A 79 5.11 4.66 -14.21
CA VAL A 79 5.51 4.17 -15.53
C VAL A 79 5.80 2.69 -15.47
N ASN A 80 5.16 1.88 -16.31
CA ASN A 80 5.63 0.50 -16.46
C ASN A 80 6.97 0.47 -17.20
N ARG A 81 7.99 -0.11 -16.58
CA ARG A 81 9.35 -0.23 -17.15
C ARG A 81 9.60 -1.60 -17.78
N THR A 82 8.65 -2.53 -17.65
CA THR A 82 8.72 -3.90 -18.18
C THR A 82 7.83 -4.06 -19.41
N GLU A 83 8.34 -4.75 -20.42
CA GLU A 83 7.58 -5.10 -21.63
C GLU A 83 6.49 -6.13 -21.34
N THR A 84 5.35 -6.01 -22.04
CA THR A 84 4.16 -6.84 -21.80
C THR A 84 4.43 -8.34 -21.95
N TRP A 85 5.37 -8.74 -22.81
CA TRP A 85 5.73 -10.16 -23.01
C TRP A 85 6.59 -10.74 -21.89
N LEU A 86 7.23 -9.89 -21.08
CA LEU A 86 7.96 -10.35 -19.90
C LEU A 86 6.98 -10.56 -18.75
N CYS A 87 6.21 -9.53 -18.41
CA CYS A 87 5.22 -9.57 -17.34
C CYS A 87 4.18 -8.43 -17.51
N THR A 88 3.08 -8.50 -16.74
CA THR A 88 2.09 -7.43 -16.63
C THR A 88 1.97 -6.95 -15.18
N ALA A 89 1.65 -5.66 -14.98
CA ALA A 89 1.33 -5.08 -13.68
C ALA A 89 -0.08 -4.47 -13.69
N THR A 90 -0.84 -4.70 -12.61
CA THR A 90 -2.19 -4.16 -12.42
C THR A 90 -2.22 -3.36 -11.13
N LEU A 91 -2.65 -2.09 -11.22
CA LEU A 91 -2.94 -1.24 -10.09
C LEU A 91 -4.37 -1.53 -9.63
N LEU A 92 -4.54 -1.93 -8.38
CA LEU A 92 -5.79 -2.44 -7.83
C LEU A 92 -6.55 -1.37 -7.05
N ASP A 93 -5.88 -0.71 -6.12
CA ASP A 93 -6.46 0.33 -5.27
C ASP A 93 -5.38 1.29 -4.76
N PHE A 94 -5.81 2.47 -4.29
CA PHE A 94 -4.97 3.50 -3.71
C PHE A 94 -5.48 3.90 -2.32
N VAL A 95 -4.55 3.90 -1.36
CA VAL A 95 -4.80 4.30 0.02
C VAL A 95 -3.97 5.55 0.33
N THR A 96 -4.67 6.64 0.66
CA THR A 96 -4.05 7.92 1.07
C THR A 96 -3.92 8.02 2.59
N ALA A 97 -3.19 9.03 3.07
CA ALA A 97 -3.08 9.31 4.49
C ALA A 97 -4.45 9.61 5.13
N GLU A 98 -5.30 10.33 4.41
CA GLU A 98 -6.64 10.78 4.83
C GLU A 98 -7.59 9.60 4.97
N LYS A 99 -7.60 8.67 4.00
CA LYS A 99 -8.40 7.44 4.10
C LYS A 99 -8.02 6.62 5.33
N GLN A 100 -6.72 6.47 5.60
CA GLN A 100 -6.27 5.75 6.79
C GLN A 100 -6.59 6.53 8.08
N ALA A 101 -6.48 7.86 8.06
CA ALA A 101 -6.87 8.70 9.20
C ALA A 101 -8.38 8.60 9.49
N ALA A 102 -9.21 8.58 8.46
CA ALA A 102 -10.66 8.40 8.61
C ALA A 102 -11.00 7.04 9.24
N LEU A 103 -10.37 5.96 8.78
CA LEU A 103 -10.55 4.63 9.39
C LEU A 103 -10.12 4.60 10.86
N ARG A 104 -8.97 5.21 11.20
CA ARG A 104 -8.52 5.30 12.60
C ARG A 104 -9.52 6.05 13.46
N ARG A 105 -9.98 7.23 13.02
CA ARG A 105 -11.01 8.00 13.73
C ARG A 105 -12.29 7.20 13.94
N TYR A 106 -12.72 6.45 12.93
CA TYR A 106 -13.91 5.58 13.06
C TYR A 106 -13.73 4.51 14.16
N ILE A 107 -12.56 3.85 14.20
CA ILE A 107 -12.26 2.85 15.24
C ILE A 107 -12.20 3.52 16.63
N GLU A 108 -11.49 4.64 16.75
CA GLU A 108 -11.39 5.42 18.00
C GLU A 108 -12.78 5.84 18.51
N GLU A 109 -13.63 6.36 17.63
CA GLU A 109 -14.99 6.75 17.93
C GLU A 109 -15.87 5.57 18.34
N THR A 110 -15.71 4.42 17.67
CA THR A 110 -16.42 3.18 18.01
C THR A 110 -16.07 2.72 19.42
N VAL A 111 -14.78 2.70 19.77
CA VAL A 111 -14.31 2.37 21.13
C VAL A 111 -14.90 3.35 22.15
N ARG A 112 -14.89 4.65 21.84
CA ARG A 112 -15.45 5.70 22.70
C ARG A 112 -16.95 5.54 22.92
N ILE A 113 -17.73 5.24 21.88
CA ILE A 113 -19.19 5.05 21.95
C ILE A 113 -19.54 3.80 22.75
N ILE A 114 -18.81 2.69 22.54
CA ILE A 114 -19.05 1.44 23.27
C ILE A 114 -18.75 1.63 24.76
N GLY A 115 -17.67 2.34 25.11
CA GLY A 115 -17.35 2.70 26.50
C GLY A 115 -17.05 1.51 27.43
N ASP A 116 -16.90 0.30 26.89
CA ASP A 116 -16.60 -0.92 27.66
C ASP A 116 -15.09 -1.03 27.90
N ARG A 117 -14.72 -1.20 29.16
CA ARG A 117 -13.32 -1.39 29.61
C ARG A 117 -12.65 -2.64 29.04
N ARG A 118 -13.40 -3.56 28.43
CA ARG A 118 -12.89 -4.75 27.77
C ARG A 118 -12.55 -4.53 26.29
N VAL A 119 -12.93 -3.38 25.72
CA VAL A 119 -12.73 -3.08 24.30
C VAL A 119 -11.59 -2.09 24.15
N HIS A 120 -10.56 -2.49 23.43
CA HIS A 120 -9.38 -1.67 23.18
C HIS A 120 -9.07 -1.66 21.68
N ALA A 121 -8.66 -0.49 21.18
CA ALA A 121 -8.00 -0.40 19.88
C ALA A 121 -6.49 -0.54 20.07
N VAL A 122 -5.85 -1.34 19.22
CA VAL A 122 -4.38 -1.48 19.18
C VAL A 122 -3.87 -0.92 17.86
N ALA A 123 -2.74 -0.21 17.94
CA ALA A 123 -2.02 0.21 16.75
C ALA A 123 -1.39 -1.03 16.10
N SER A 124 -1.49 -1.12 14.77
CA SER A 124 -0.86 -2.18 14.00
C SER A 124 -0.15 -1.58 12.79
N THR A 125 1.08 -2.00 12.58
CA THR A 125 1.83 -1.72 11.35
C THR A 125 1.52 -2.77 10.26
N GLY A 126 1.86 -2.47 9.01
CA GLY A 126 1.63 -3.39 7.90
C GLY A 126 2.74 -4.44 7.78
N TYR A 127 2.38 -5.72 7.77
CA TYR A 127 3.32 -6.84 7.70
C TYR A 127 3.13 -7.64 6.42
N PRO A 128 3.93 -7.39 5.37
CA PRO A 128 3.78 -8.13 4.12
C PRO A 128 4.31 -9.56 4.25
N GLY A 129 3.62 -10.52 3.63
CA GLY A 129 4.13 -11.87 3.38
C GLY A 129 5.25 -11.94 2.34
N ASP A 130 5.56 -13.14 1.87
CA ASP A 130 6.57 -13.42 0.83
C ASP A 130 5.97 -13.45 -0.59
N ALA A 131 6.75 -13.92 -1.56
CA ALA A 131 6.38 -13.95 -2.98
C ALA A 131 5.27 -14.94 -3.33
N ILE A 132 5.11 -16.02 -2.55
CA ILE A 132 4.18 -17.13 -2.81
C ILE A 132 2.96 -17.01 -1.89
N ASP A 133 3.18 -16.55 -0.66
CA ASP A 133 2.14 -16.40 0.35
C ASP A 133 2.09 -14.97 0.90
N ALA A 134 0.90 -14.35 0.80
CA ALA A 134 0.65 -13.02 1.34
C ALA A 134 0.60 -13.00 2.88
N HIS A 135 0.48 -14.16 3.54
CA HIS A 135 0.58 -14.26 4.99
C HIS A 135 1.98 -13.84 5.47
N PRO A 136 2.08 -13.11 6.60
CA PRO A 136 3.36 -12.75 7.18
C PRO A 136 4.29 -13.97 7.32
N THR A 137 5.56 -13.82 6.93
CA THR A 137 6.56 -14.87 7.16
C THR A 137 6.84 -15.04 8.65
N LYS A 138 7.58 -16.09 9.04
CA LYS A 138 8.01 -16.30 10.43
C LYS A 138 8.72 -15.08 11.02
N GLU A 139 9.62 -14.45 10.28
CA GLU A 139 10.34 -13.23 10.70
C GLU A 139 9.39 -12.04 10.85
N ARG A 140 8.35 -11.98 10.01
CA ARG A 140 7.29 -10.97 10.12
C ARG A 140 6.38 -11.22 11.30
N HIS A 141 6.07 -12.47 11.64
CA HIS A 141 5.37 -12.81 12.87
C HIS A 141 6.14 -12.35 14.11
N ILE A 142 7.48 -12.49 14.15
CA ILE A 142 8.29 -11.94 15.24
C ILE A 142 8.15 -10.42 15.32
N SER A 143 8.18 -9.74 14.17
CA SER A 143 7.97 -8.28 14.11
C SER A 143 6.59 -7.88 14.64
N MET A 144 5.54 -8.62 14.25
CA MET A 144 4.18 -8.45 14.75
C MET A 144 4.11 -8.63 16.27
N THR A 145 4.74 -9.67 16.81
CA THR A 145 4.79 -9.92 18.25
C THR A 145 5.45 -8.76 18.97
N ASN A 146 6.57 -8.24 18.46
CA ASN A 146 7.28 -7.13 19.08
C ASN A 146 6.46 -5.82 19.10
N ASP A 147 5.57 -5.62 18.12
CA ASP A 147 4.67 -4.46 18.03
C ASP A 147 3.42 -4.62 18.92
N LEU A 148 2.81 -5.81 18.91
CA LEU A 148 1.55 -6.08 19.61
C LEU A 148 1.74 -6.38 21.10
N LEU A 149 2.79 -7.13 21.46
CA LEU A 149 2.95 -7.64 22.83
C LEU A 149 3.02 -6.53 23.89
N PRO A 150 3.75 -5.42 23.69
CA PRO A 150 3.76 -4.33 24.67
C PRO A 150 2.37 -3.71 24.90
N GLN A 151 1.56 -3.59 23.83
CA GLN A 151 0.21 -3.04 23.91
C GLN A 151 -0.73 -4.00 24.66
N VAL A 152 -0.64 -5.30 24.37
CA VAL A 152 -1.42 -6.33 25.07
C VAL A 152 -1.07 -6.37 26.54
N ARG A 153 0.22 -6.33 26.90
CA ARG A 153 0.66 -6.31 28.31
C ARG A 153 0.12 -5.11 29.07
N ALA A 154 0.13 -3.93 28.45
CA ALA A 154 -0.43 -2.72 29.06
C ALA A 154 -1.93 -2.84 29.36
N VAL A 155 -2.69 -3.49 28.46
CA VAL A 155 -4.13 -3.76 28.64
C VAL A 155 -4.40 -4.84 29.68
N MET A 156 -3.61 -5.92 29.64
CA MET A 156 -3.82 -7.11 30.47
C MET A 156 -3.19 -7.01 31.87
N HIS A 157 -2.34 -6.00 32.10
CA HIS A 157 -1.51 -5.86 33.31
C HIS A 157 -0.61 -7.09 33.56
N TRP A 158 -0.04 -7.62 32.47
CA TRP A 158 0.88 -8.77 32.47
C TRP A 158 2.34 -8.35 32.30
#